data_AF-A0A2T0K763-F1
#
_entry.id   AF-A0A2T0K763-F1
#
_cell.length_a   1.000
_cell.length_b   1.000
_cell.length_c   1.000
_cell.angle_alpha   90.00
_cell.angle_beta   90.00
_cell.angle_gamma   90.00
#
_symmetry.space_group_name_H-M   'P 1'
#
loop_
_entity.id
_entity.type
_entity.pdbx_description
1 polymer ?
#
loop_
_entity_poly.entity_id
_entity_poly.type
_entity_poly.pdbx_seq_one_letter_code
_entity_poly.pdbx_strand_id
1 'polypeptide(L)'
;MCGTGSSPGPAGPAPQWPGQAQSLVDAALADAGGGVLLVDAPAGEGTAEVVEALVSRMRGADGAVIVLTGESADLAGLARAVPGLAEVFGGRWDMPAYAPDALGEIVIRHLERRGHEVPDDVRDGVAVLVAGLQEPTVFAAHTLATSLSRMAASRTLALADLQGPVVLTGGPTAVS
;
A
#
# COMPACT_ATOMS: atom_id res chain seq x y z
N MET A 1 -3.21 12.46 35.66
CA MET A 1 -1.96 12.58 34.88
C MET A 1 -2.25 12.07 33.47
N CYS A 2 -1.88 12.86 32.47
CA CYS A 2 -2.33 12.76 31.09
C CYS A 2 -1.86 11.48 30.41
N GLY A 3 -2.79 10.73 29.81
CA GLY A 3 -2.49 9.70 28.82
C GLY A 3 -2.33 10.36 27.45
N THR A 4 -1.18 10.17 26.83
CA THR A 4 -0.85 10.66 25.49
C THR A 4 -1.61 9.85 24.45
N GLY A 5 -2.56 10.49 23.78
CA GLY A 5 -3.21 9.95 22.59
C GLY A 5 -2.24 9.97 21.41
N SER A 6 -1.78 8.79 20.99
CA SER A 6 -1.15 8.61 19.68
C SER A 6 -2.25 8.57 18.61
N SER A 7 -2.20 9.53 17.70
CA SER A 7 -3.09 9.63 16.54
C SER A 7 -2.64 8.65 15.46
N PRO A 8 -3.52 7.79 14.92
CA PRO A 8 -3.30 7.22 13.60
C PRO A 8 -3.75 8.23 12.52
N GLY A 9 -3.01 8.26 11.40
CA GLY A 9 -3.37 9.01 10.18
C GLY A 9 -4.61 8.43 9.49
N PRO A 10 -5.03 8.98 8.33
CA PRO A 10 -6.40 8.89 7.84
C PRO A 10 -6.68 7.54 7.18
N ALA A 11 -6.97 6.52 7.99
CA ALA A 11 -7.94 5.51 7.60
C ALA A 11 -9.32 6.16 7.70
N GLY A 12 -10.15 6.04 6.66
CA GLY A 12 -11.55 6.51 6.73
C GLY A 12 -12.24 5.90 7.96
N PRO A 13 -13.15 6.63 8.63
CA PRO A 13 -13.72 6.18 9.90
C PRO A 13 -14.52 4.89 9.69
N ALA A 14 -14.18 3.84 10.46
CA ALA A 14 -15.01 2.66 10.60
C ALA A 14 -16.41 3.05 11.13
N PRO A 15 -17.48 2.33 10.75
CA PRO A 15 -18.83 2.61 11.23
C PRO A 15 -18.89 2.46 12.77
N GLN A 16 -19.46 3.47 13.42
CA GLN A 16 -19.54 3.64 14.88
C GLN A 16 -20.98 3.50 15.40
N TRP A 17 -21.97 3.55 14.50
CA TRP A 17 -23.39 3.34 14.81
C TRP A 17 -24.13 2.66 13.64
N PRO A 18 -25.27 1.97 13.90
CA PRO A 18 -26.03 1.27 12.87
C PRO A 18 -26.42 2.18 11.71
N GLY A 19 -26.14 1.74 10.48
CA GLY A 19 -26.46 2.48 9.25
C GLY A 19 -25.44 3.56 8.86
N GLN A 20 -24.40 3.81 9.66
CA GLN A 20 -23.33 4.76 9.29
C GLN A 20 -22.60 4.33 8.00
N ALA A 21 -22.38 3.03 7.84
CA ALA A 21 -21.73 2.47 6.66
C ALA A 21 -22.44 2.87 5.36
N GLN A 22 -23.78 2.81 5.34
CA GLN A 22 -24.56 3.19 4.17
C GLN A 22 -24.43 4.66 3.83
N SER A 23 -24.53 5.54 4.82
CA SER A 23 -24.39 6.99 4.60
C SER A 23 -22.98 7.38 4.11
N LEU A 24 -21.94 6.72 4.63
CA LEU A 24 -20.56 6.94 4.18
C LEU A 24 -20.34 6.45 2.75
N VAL A 25 -20.89 5.27 2.41
CA VAL A 25 -20.83 4.71 1.06
C VAL A 25 -21.58 5.61 0.06
N ASP A 26 -22.78 6.07 0.40
CA ASP A 26 -23.55 6.98 -0.46
C ASP A 26 -22.79 8.28 -0.74
N ALA A 27 -22.19 8.87 0.30
CA ALA A 27 -21.38 10.08 0.16
C ALA A 27 -20.14 9.84 -0.72
N ALA A 28 -19.44 8.72 -0.53
CA ALA A 28 -18.26 8.37 -1.31
C ALA A 28 -18.58 8.09 -2.79
N LEU A 29 -19.70 7.42 -3.06
CA LEU A 29 -20.14 7.14 -4.43
C LEU A 29 -20.58 8.41 -5.15
N ALA A 30 -21.27 9.33 -4.45
CA ALA A 30 -21.65 10.61 -5.02
C ALA A 30 -20.43 11.50 -5.33
N ASP A 31 -19.45 11.54 -4.43
CA ASP A 31 -18.18 12.27 -4.63
C ASP A 31 -17.38 11.69 -5.81
N ALA A 32 -17.40 10.37 -5.96
CA ALA A 32 -16.74 9.66 -7.07
C ALA A 32 -17.54 9.64 -8.39
N GLY A 33 -18.68 10.34 -8.48
CA GLY A 33 -19.53 10.37 -9.68
C GLY A 33 -18.74 10.76 -10.93
N GLY A 34 -18.80 9.93 -11.97
CA GLY A 34 -18.01 10.08 -13.21
C GLY A 34 -16.49 9.89 -13.06
N GLY A 35 -16.00 9.46 -11.90
CA GLY A 35 -14.59 9.25 -11.57
C GLY A 35 -14.27 7.83 -11.12
N VAL A 36 -13.28 7.69 -10.23
CA VAL A 36 -12.82 6.41 -9.67
C VAL A 36 -12.89 6.46 -8.14
N LEU A 37 -13.53 5.46 -7.53
CA LEU A 37 -13.51 5.22 -6.10
C LEU A 37 -12.56 4.06 -5.80
N LEU A 38 -11.41 4.37 -5.19
CA LEU A 38 -10.48 3.38 -4.65
C LEU A 38 -10.89 3.05 -3.21
N VAL A 39 -11.24 1.79 -2.97
CA VAL A 39 -11.58 1.27 -1.65
C VAL A 39 -10.47 0.31 -1.23
N ASP A 40 -9.65 0.74 -0.28
CA ASP A 40 -8.71 -0.15 0.38
C ASP A 40 -9.43 -0.86 1.53
N ALA A 41 -9.67 -2.16 1.40
CA ALA A 41 -10.43 -2.95 2.35
C ALA A 41 -9.51 -3.58 3.39
N PRO A 42 -9.41 -3.01 4.61
CA PRO A 42 -8.60 -3.60 5.65
C PRO A 42 -9.27 -4.88 6.18
N ALA A 43 -8.45 -5.83 6.63
CA ALA A 43 -8.93 -6.84 7.57
C ALA A 43 -9.51 -6.16 8.81
N GLY A 44 -10.71 -6.54 9.23
CA GLY A 44 -11.29 -5.99 10.45
C GLY A 44 -12.79 -6.15 10.62
N GLU A 45 -13.22 -5.88 11.84
CA GLU A 45 -14.63 -5.83 12.22
C GLU A 45 -15.30 -4.63 11.52
N GLY A 46 -16.48 -4.86 10.93
CA GLY A 46 -17.23 -3.84 10.18
C GLY A 46 -16.86 -3.72 8.69
N THR A 47 -15.74 -4.28 8.21
CA THR A 47 -15.38 -4.23 6.78
C THR A 47 -16.45 -4.90 5.91
N ALA A 48 -16.96 -6.06 6.33
CA ALA A 48 -18.01 -6.77 5.58
C ALA A 48 -19.31 -5.94 5.46
N GLU A 49 -19.70 -5.21 6.51
CA GLU A 49 -20.89 -4.34 6.48
C GLU A 49 -20.71 -3.18 5.49
N VAL A 50 -19.53 -2.55 5.49
CA VAL A 50 -19.21 -1.47 4.55
C VAL A 50 -19.21 -1.98 3.11
N VAL A 51 -18.63 -3.15 2.88
CA VAL A 51 -18.58 -3.78 1.56
C VAL A 51 -19.97 -4.22 1.09
N GLU A 52 -20.81 -4.76 1.98
CA GLU A 52 -22.20 -5.10 1.67
C GLU A 52 -23.03 -3.85 1.30
N ALA A 53 -22.85 -2.77 2.06
CA ALA A 53 -23.45 -1.48 1.74
C ALA A 53 -22.96 -0.98 0.35
N LEU A 54 -21.67 -1.11 0.06
CA LEU A 54 -21.11 -0.77 -1.25
C LEU A 54 -21.78 -1.57 -2.37
N VAL A 55 -21.76 -2.90 -2.30
CA VAL A 55 -22.37 -3.81 -3.29
C VAL A 55 -23.84 -3.46 -3.54
N SER A 56 -24.59 -3.14 -2.48
CA SER A 56 -26.00 -2.76 -2.57
C SER A 56 -26.23 -1.44 -3.31
N ARG A 57 -25.28 -0.52 -3.29
CA ARG A 57 -25.38 0.81 -3.91
C ARG A 57 -24.66 0.91 -5.26
N MET A 58 -23.76 -0.01 -5.57
CA MET A 58 -22.96 -0.02 -6.81
C MET A 58 -23.79 0.10 -8.10
N ARG A 59 -24.98 -0.52 -8.16
CA ARG A 59 -25.83 -0.44 -9.36
C ARG A 59 -26.40 0.95 -9.63
N GLY A 60 -26.48 1.80 -8.61
CA GLY A 60 -26.93 3.18 -8.69
C GLY A 60 -25.79 4.20 -8.69
N ALA A 61 -24.53 3.76 -8.75
CA ALA A 61 -23.40 4.66 -8.81
C ALA A 61 -23.40 5.39 -10.17
N ASP A 62 -23.44 6.73 -10.16
CA ASP A 62 -23.52 7.60 -11.34
C ASP A 62 -22.22 7.56 -12.17
N GLY A 63 -21.93 6.42 -12.79
CA GLY A 63 -20.76 6.22 -13.66
C GLY A 63 -19.42 6.08 -12.93
N ALA A 64 -19.41 5.94 -11.60
CA ALA A 64 -18.18 5.73 -10.84
C ALA A 64 -17.55 4.35 -11.13
N VAL A 65 -16.25 4.31 -11.41
CA VAL A 65 -15.47 3.07 -11.48
C VAL A 65 -14.96 2.73 -10.10
N ILE A 66 -15.23 1.53 -9.61
CA ILE A 66 -14.86 1.12 -8.24
C ILE A 66 -13.72 0.13 -8.30
N VAL A 67 -12.65 0.41 -7.57
CA VAL A 67 -11.48 -0.45 -7.43
C VAL A 67 -11.38 -0.87 -5.97
N LEU A 68 -11.56 -2.16 -5.71
CA LEU A 68 -11.38 -2.75 -4.38
C LEU A 68 -9.97 -3.34 -4.28
N THR A 69 -9.19 -2.86 -3.31
CA THR A 69 -7.85 -3.38 -3.01
C THR A 69 -7.80 -3.97 -1.62
N GLY A 70 -6.83 -4.87 -1.40
CA GLY A 70 -6.62 -5.52 -0.12
C GLY A 70 -5.74 -6.75 -0.29
N GLU A 71 -5.38 -7.35 0.84
CA GLU A 71 -4.64 -8.62 0.83
C GLU A 71 -5.48 -9.74 0.23
N SER A 72 -4.83 -10.66 -0.48
CA SER A 72 -5.53 -11.72 -1.23
C SER A 72 -6.41 -12.60 -0.32
N ALA A 73 -5.94 -12.87 0.90
CA ALA A 73 -6.68 -13.64 1.89
C ALA A 73 -7.91 -12.89 2.43
N ASP A 74 -7.78 -11.58 2.66
CA ASP A 74 -8.84 -10.73 3.19
C ASP A 74 -9.94 -10.54 2.16
N LEU A 75 -9.58 -10.26 0.91
CA LEU A 75 -10.53 -10.17 -0.20
C LEU A 75 -11.26 -11.50 -0.44
N ALA A 76 -10.57 -12.64 -0.29
CA ALA A 76 -11.20 -13.95 -0.35
C ALA A 76 -12.14 -14.21 0.85
N GLY A 77 -11.82 -13.66 2.02
CA GLY A 77 -12.70 -13.66 3.19
C GLY A 77 -13.96 -12.84 2.96
N LEU A 78 -13.80 -11.61 2.45
CA LEU A 78 -14.91 -10.71 2.12
C LEU A 78 -15.83 -11.30 1.05
N ALA A 79 -15.28 -11.92 0.00
CA ALA A 79 -16.07 -12.57 -1.04
C ALA A 79 -16.92 -13.74 -0.51
N ARG A 80 -16.48 -14.41 0.57
CA ARG A 80 -17.28 -15.43 1.26
C ARG A 80 -18.32 -14.83 2.20
N ALA A 81 -18.02 -13.69 2.83
CA ALA A 81 -18.90 -13.04 3.80
C ALA A 81 -20.02 -12.23 3.15
N VAL A 82 -19.77 -11.62 1.98
CA VAL A 82 -20.70 -10.72 1.29
C VAL A 82 -21.18 -11.36 -0.01
N PRO A 83 -22.43 -11.87 -0.05
CA PRO A 83 -23.02 -12.41 -1.27
C PRO A 83 -23.06 -11.39 -2.41
N GLY A 84 -22.76 -11.83 -3.63
CA GLY A 84 -22.78 -10.97 -4.82
C GLY A 84 -21.55 -10.06 -4.99
N LEU A 85 -20.61 -10.04 -4.04
CA LEU A 85 -19.39 -9.24 -4.16
C LEU A 85 -18.60 -9.57 -5.44
N ALA A 86 -18.38 -10.86 -5.71
CA ALA A 86 -17.63 -11.30 -6.88
C ALA A 86 -18.36 -11.04 -8.21
N GLU A 87 -19.68 -10.84 -8.17
CA GLU A 87 -20.52 -10.66 -9.37
C GLU A 87 -20.57 -9.21 -9.84
N VAL A 88 -20.34 -8.25 -8.94
CA VAL A 88 -20.37 -6.82 -9.26
C VAL A 88 -19.03 -6.27 -9.77
N PHE A 89 -17.93 -7.01 -9.58
CA PHE A 89 -16.62 -6.63 -10.12
C PHE A 89 -16.36 -7.32 -11.45
N GLY A 90 -16.09 -6.53 -12.49
CA GLY A 90 -15.83 -7.03 -13.85
C GLY A 90 -14.47 -7.68 -14.07
N GLY A 91 -13.57 -7.64 -13.08
CA GLY A 91 -12.23 -8.21 -13.19
C GLY A 91 -11.50 -8.24 -11.85
N ARG A 92 -10.51 -9.15 -11.77
CA ARG A 92 -9.58 -9.26 -10.65
C ARG A 92 -8.16 -9.26 -11.20
N TRP A 93 -7.29 -8.49 -10.58
CA TRP A 93 -5.87 -8.47 -10.88
C TRP A 93 -5.09 -8.84 -9.62
N ASP A 94 -4.30 -9.89 -9.70
CA ASP A 94 -3.38 -10.25 -8.62
C ASP A 94 -2.04 -9.52 -8.85
N MET A 95 -1.53 -8.90 -7.78
CA MET A 95 -0.26 -8.17 -7.81
C MET A 95 0.79 -8.99 -7.06
N PRO A 96 1.61 -9.80 -7.76
CA PRO A 96 2.59 -10.65 -7.11
C PRO A 96 3.72 -9.83 -6.47
N ALA A 97 4.37 -10.41 -5.48
CA ALA A 97 5.58 -9.83 -4.90
C ALA A 97 6.65 -9.63 -5.98
N TYR A 98 7.40 -8.54 -5.87
CA TYR A 98 8.52 -8.28 -6.77
C TYR A 98 9.68 -9.21 -6.42
N ALA A 99 10.34 -9.74 -7.45
CA ALA A 99 11.59 -10.47 -7.26
C ALA A 99 12.65 -9.54 -6.65
N PRO A 100 13.56 -10.05 -5.79
CA PRO A 100 14.63 -9.26 -5.19
C PRO A 100 15.44 -8.46 -6.21
N ASP A 101 15.77 -9.05 -7.37
CA ASP A 101 16.49 -8.37 -8.45
C ASP A 101 15.72 -7.17 -9.00
N ALA A 102 14.40 -7.29 -9.15
CA ALA A 102 13.54 -6.20 -9.62
C ALA A 102 13.45 -5.06 -8.60
N LEU A 103 13.44 -5.40 -7.31
CA LEU A 103 13.49 -4.41 -6.22
C LEU A 103 14.86 -3.71 -6.18
N GLY A 104 15.95 -4.44 -6.38
CA GLY A 104 17.30 -3.88 -6.55
C GLY A 104 17.33 -2.86 -7.68
N GLU A 105 16.82 -3.22 -8.86
CA GLU A 105 16.71 -2.31 -10.00
C GLU A 105 15.88 -1.05 -9.70
N ILE A 106 14.82 -1.16 -8.89
CA ILE A 106 14.04 0.01 -8.46
C ILE A 106 14.91 0.96 -7.62
N VAL A 107 15.72 0.42 -6.69
CA VAL A 107 16.66 1.21 -5.88
C VAL A 107 17.65 1.94 -6.78
N ILE A 108 18.30 1.20 -7.69
CA ILE A 108 19.33 1.75 -8.57
C ILE A 108 18.76 2.85 -9.47
N ARG A 109 17.64 2.59 -10.15
CA ARG A 109 16.98 3.59 -10.99
C ARG A 109 16.57 4.83 -10.19
N HIS A 110 16.21 4.68 -8.92
CA HIS A 110 15.88 5.81 -8.07
C HIS A 110 17.11 6.67 -7.75
N LEU A 111 18.25 6.04 -7.45
CA LEU A 111 19.51 6.73 -7.19
C LEU A 111 20.01 7.47 -8.44
N GLU A 112 19.97 6.81 -9.60
CA GLU A 112 20.35 7.40 -10.89
C GLU A 112 19.48 8.60 -11.26
N ARG A 113 18.15 8.51 -11.06
CA ARG A 113 17.24 9.65 -11.27
C ARG A 113 17.55 10.85 -10.38
N ARG A 114 18.17 10.63 -9.22
CA ARG A 114 18.66 11.69 -8.32
C ARG A 114 20.07 12.18 -8.67
N GLY A 115 20.67 11.64 -9.72
CA GLY A 115 21.97 12.07 -10.24
C GLY A 115 23.16 11.30 -9.68
N HIS A 116 22.92 10.25 -8.89
CA HIS A 116 24.00 9.38 -8.38
C HIS A 116 24.49 8.42 -9.46
N GLU A 117 25.79 8.20 -9.46
CA GLU A 117 26.43 7.13 -10.22
C GLU A 117 26.53 5.90 -9.31
N VAL A 118 26.07 4.75 -9.79
CA VAL A 118 26.07 3.49 -9.03
C VAL A 118 26.99 2.47 -9.70
N PRO A 119 28.23 2.31 -9.20
CA PRO A 119 29.16 1.29 -9.68
C PRO A 119 28.64 -0.14 -9.47
N ASP A 120 29.18 -1.11 -10.23
CA ASP A 120 28.68 -2.49 -10.25
C ASP A 120 28.78 -3.21 -8.89
N ASP A 121 29.85 -2.97 -8.13
CA ASP A 121 30.02 -3.52 -6.78
C ASP A 121 28.93 -3.00 -5.82
N VAL A 122 28.53 -1.74 -5.96
CA VAL A 122 27.40 -1.15 -5.20
C VAL A 122 26.07 -1.75 -5.66
N ARG A 123 25.88 -2.01 -6.96
CA ARG A 123 24.68 -2.70 -7.48
C ARG A 123 24.54 -4.09 -6.86
N ASP A 124 25.62 -4.86 -6.84
CA ASP A 124 25.66 -6.18 -6.22
C ASP A 124 25.34 -6.09 -4.71
N GLY A 125 25.92 -5.11 -4.01
CA GLY A 125 25.63 -4.85 -2.60
C GLY A 125 24.16 -4.50 -2.34
N VAL A 126 23.55 -3.70 -3.21
CA VAL A 126 22.12 -3.36 -3.13
C VAL A 126 21.24 -4.59 -3.34
N ALA A 127 21.58 -5.46 -4.29
CA ALA A 127 20.84 -6.71 -4.51
C ALA A 127 20.86 -7.61 -3.26
N VAL A 128 22.02 -7.73 -2.60
CA VAL A 128 22.15 -8.46 -1.33
C VAL A 128 21.31 -7.83 -0.22
N LEU A 129 21.34 -6.50 -0.07
CA LEU A 129 20.53 -5.80 0.94
C LEU A 129 19.04 -6.03 0.74
N VAL A 130 18.58 -5.90 -0.51
CA VAL A 130 17.17 -6.08 -0.87
C VAL A 130 16.71 -7.52 -0.66
N ALA A 131 17.53 -8.50 -0.98
CA ALA A 131 17.24 -9.92 -0.73
C ALA A 131 17.13 -10.24 0.77
N GLY A 132 17.75 -9.45 1.65
CA GLY A 132 17.69 -9.60 3.10
C GLY A 132 16.56 -8.83 3.78
N LEU A 133 15.74 -8.07 3.06
CA LEU A 133 14.63 -7.33 3.64
C LEU A 133 13.57 -8.28 4.22
N GLN A 134 13.12 -7.99 5.45
CA GLN A 134 12.01 -8.72 6.07
C GLN A 134 10.71 -8.55 5.26
N GLU A 135 10.51 -7.35 4.70
CA GLU A 135 9.37 -7.00 3.85
C GLU A 135 9.88 -6.47 2.50
N PRO A 136 10.01 -7.34 1.48
CA PRO A 136 10.54 -6.98 0.17
C PRO A 136 9.46 -6.27 -0.68
N THR A 137 9.15 -5.04 -0.29
CA THR A 137 8.15 -4.20 -0.98
C THR A 137 8.84 -3.09 -1.79
N VAL A 138 8.13 -2.56 -2.79
CA VAL A 138 8.56 -1.38 -3.54
C VAL A 138 8.74 -0.17 -2.60
N PHE A 139 7.90 -0.09 -1.56
CA PHE A 139 8.02 0.94 -0.53
C PHE A 139 9.36 0.83 0.22
N ALA A 140 9.74 -0.37 0.66
CA ALA A 140 11.02 -0.61 1.32
C ALA A 140 12.20 -0.26 0.40
N ALA A 141 12.15 -0.67 -0.86
CA ALA A 141 13.14 -0.29 -1.88
C ALA A 141 13.26 1.23 -2.05
N HIS A 142 12.14 1.95 -2.12
CA HIS A 142 12.15 3.41 -2.25
C HIS A 142 12.73 4.11 -1.01
N THR A 143 12.40 3.59 0.17
CA THR A 143 12.90 4.10 1.45
C THR A 143 14.40 3.88 1.56
N LEU A 144 14.88 2.69 1.19
CA LEU A 144 16.31 2.37 1.09
C LEU A 144 17.02 3.35 0.13
N ALA A 145 16.50 3.50 -1.09
CA ALA A 145 17.08 4.42 -2.08
C ALA A 145 17.14 5.87 -1.58
N THR A 146 16.07 6.32 -0.90
CA THR A 146 16.00 7.67 -0.31
C THR A 146 16.97 7.83 0.86
N SER A 147 17.19 6.78 1.65
CA SER A 147 18.18 6.76 2.72
C SER A 147 19.60 6.83 2.15
N LEU A 148 19.94 5.96 1.20
CA LEU A 148 21.25 5.94 0.52
C LEU A 148 21.54 7.29 -0.15
N SER A 149 20.58 7.84 -0.89
CA SER A 149 20.73 9.16 -1.53
C SER A 149 20.98 10.30 -0.55
N ARG A 150 20.53 10.20 0.70
CA ARG A 150 20.74 11.23 1.73
C ARG A 150 22.08 11.07 2.46
N MET A 151 22.54 9.82 2.61
CA MET A 151 23.78 9.51 3.30
C MET A 151 25.01 9.58 2.40
N ALA A 152 24.82 9.41 1.08
CA ALA A 152 25.90 9.45 0.10
C ALA A 152 26.74 10.72 0.26
N ALA A 153 28.03 10.54 0.58
CA ALA A 153 28.97 11.64 0.76
C ALA A 153 29.41 12.27 -0.57
N SER A 154 29.11 11.61 -1.69
CA SER A 154 29.52 12.02 -3.04
C SER A 154 28.47 11.64 -4.08
N ARG A 155 28.70 12.06 -5.33
CA ARG A 155 27.84 11.72 -6.47
C ARG A 155 28.01 10.26 -6.91
N THR A 156 29.17 9.67 -6.68
CA THR A 156 29.42 8.26 -6.97
C THR A 156 29.28 7.49 -5.66
N LEU A 157 28.33 6.57 -5.60
CA LEU A 157 28.13 5.74 -4.41
C LEU A 157 29.30 4.78 -4.23
N ALA A 158 29.63 4.52 -2.97
CA ALA A 158 30.61 3.54 -2.57
C ALA A 158 29.98 2.47 -1.68
N LEU A 159 30.61 1.29 -1.58
CA LEU A 159 30.13 0.21 -0.70
C LEU A 159 29.97 0.64 0.77
N ALA A 160 30.77 1.61 1.23
CA ALA A 160 30.64 2.16 2.58
C ALA A 160 29.29 2.84 2.83
N ASP A 161 28.67 3.42 1.79
CA ASP A 161 27.35 4.08 1.90
C ASP A 161 26.23 3.06 2.18
N LEU A 162 26.44 1.79 1.79
CA LEU A 162 25.49 0.70 2.04
C LEU A 162 25.53 0.18 3.48
N GLN A 163 26.58 0.49 4.24
CA GLN A 163 26.78 0.03 5.62
C GLN A 163 26.19 1.00 6.65
N GLY A 164 25.64 2.14 6.21
CA GLY A 164 24.98 3.11 7.07
C GLY A 164 23.69 2.58 7.69
N PRO A 165 23.22 3.16 8.81
CA PRO A 165 21.96 2.77 9.42
C PRO A 165 20.79 3.09 8.49
N VAL A 166 20.24 2.07 7.83
CA VAL A 166 19.02 2.19 7.03
C VAL A 166 17.84 2.35 8.00
N VAL A 167 17.42 3.59 8.22
CA VAL A 167 16.20 3.86 8.98
C VAL A 167 15.01 3.68 8.05
N LEU A 168 14.37 2.51 8.09
CA LEU A 168 13.09 2.27 7.45
C LEU A 168 11.97 2.92 8.29
N THR A 169 11.84 4.24 8.23
CA THR A 169 10.67 4.92 8.81
C THR A 169 9.47 4.72 7.88
N GLY A 170 8.56 3.82 8.26
CA GLY A 170 7.19 3.79 7.73
C GLY A 170 6.76 2.51 7.01
N GLY A 171 6.94 1.31 7.58
CA GLY A 171 6.15 0.16 7.11
C GLY A 171 4.66 0.34 7.47
N PRO A 172 3.71 -0.12 6.65
CA PRO A 172 2.35 -0.33 7.15
C PRO A 172 2.45 -1.33 8.31
N THR A 173 1.99 -0.93 9.50
CA THR A 173 1.91 -1.84 10.64
C THR A 173 0.98 -2.99 10.29
N ALA A 174 1.54 -4.14 9.92
CA ALA A 174 0.83 -5.40 9.92
C ALA A 174 0.44 -5.71 11.37
N VAL A 175 -0.84 -5.52 11.68
CA VAL A 175 -1.45 -6.05 12.91
C VAL A 175 -1.74 -7.52 12.64
N SER A 176 -1.01 -8.40 13.32
CA SER A 176 -1.28 -9.85 13.39
C SER A 176 -2.57 -10.16 14.14
#